data_AF-A0A519MY48-F1
#
_entry.id   AF-A0A519MY48-F1
#
_cell.length_a   1.000
_cell.length_b   1.000
_cell.length_c   1.000
_cell.angle_alpha   90.00
_cell.angle_beta   90.00
_cell.angle_gamma   90.00
#
_symmetry.space_group_name_H-M   'P 1'
#
loop_
_entity.id
_entity.type
_entity.pdbx_description
1 polymer ?
#
loop_
_entity_poly.entity_id
_entity_poly.type
_entity_poly.pdbx_seq_one_letter_code
_entity_poly.pdbx_strand_id
1 'polypeptide(L)'
;MSIKLNTIEEAIEDIRQGKVIIVVDDEDRENEGDFLAAAEKTTPEMINFMATHGRGLICAPLTESRCKELDLRPMVTNNTDHMETAFTVSIDLKGNGVTTGISADDRSKTVIALTDPDVKSYDFARPGHIFPLIAKQGGVLRRTGHTEAAIDFARLAGFKPAGVICEIMNENGSMARLPELVEVAKRFDLKLVSIEDLVAYRMQHDSLIVKKEDFDVETRFGTFRLRAYVQTTNKQVHIALTKGTWNSGEPILTRINSTQVNNDLLGTLTNNADQKLDDMFKRINDEGKGAVLFINQNMEAYGLLNRITELKDLQSQGVYKAPKIIIDSKDFGIGAQILHDIDICKIRLVSNTEQGKRVGMIGYGLEITEYVPF
;
A
#
# COMPACT_ATOMS: atom_id res chain seq x y z
N MET A 1 21.43 20.62 7.11
CA MET A 1 21.09 19.96 8.40
C MET A 1 20.27 18.73 8.07
N SER A 2 20.53 17.59 8.71
CA SER A 2 19.65 16.42 8.57
C SER A 2 18.34 16.72 9.30
N ILE A 3 17.21 16.60 8.61
CA ILE A 3 15.88 16.72 9.21
C ILE A 3 15.66 15.48 10.07
N LYS A 4 15.33 15.67 11.35
CA LYS A 4 15.02 14.58 12.28
C LYS A 4 13.51 14.50 12.48
N LEU A 5 12.91 13.38 12.10
CA LEU A 5 11.50 13.09 12.31
C LEU A 5 11.23 12.60 13.74
N ASN A 6 9.97 12.65 14.15
CA ASN A 6 9.50 12.07 15.41
C ASN A 6 9.43 10.55 15.32
N THR A 7 9.39 9.89 16.49
CA THR A 7 9.16 8.45 16.55
C THR A 7 7.69 8.10 16.27
N ILE A 8 7.45 6.90 15.77
CA ILE A 8 6.09 6.41 15.51
C ILE A 8 5.30 6.28 16.81
N GLU A 9 5.95 5.88 17.90
CA GLU A 9 5.34 5.78 19.23
C GLU A 9 4.84 7.12 19.75
N GLU A 10 5.60 8.22 19.55
CA GLU A 10 5.16 9.57 19.90
C GLU A 10 3.92 9.98 19.10
N ALA A 11 3.90 9.71 17.79
CA ALA A 11 2.75 10.02 16.94
C ALA A 11 1.51 9.20 17.32
N ILE A 12 1.68 7.91 17.64
CA ILE A 12 0.59 7.05 18.13
C ILE A 12 0.00 7.62 19.43
N GLU A 13 0.84 8.08 20.36
CA GLU A 13 0.36 8.68 21.61
C GLU A 13 -0.40 9.99 21.36
N ASP A 14 0.09 10.86 20.47
CA ASP A 14 -0.63 12.10 20.15
C ASP A 14 -1.99 11.83 19.51
N ILE A 15 -2.09 10.84 18.61
CA ILE A 15 -3.38 10.40 18.05
C ILE A 15 -4.29 9.86 19.15
N ARG A 16 -3.76 9.06 20.10
CA ARG A 16 -4.50 8.53 21.26
C ARG A 16 -5.11 9.65 22.11
N GLN A 17 -4.40 10.77 22.26
CA GLN A 17 -4.88 11.97 22.94
C GLN A 17 -5.83 12.83 22.09
N GLY A 18 -6.14 12.43 20.86
CA GLY A 18 -7.04 13.14 19.95
C GLY A 18 -6.39 14.33 19.23
N LYS A 19 -5.06 14.37 19.17
CA LYS A 19 -4.33 15.41 18.43
C LYS A 19 -4.20 15.08 16.95
N VAL A 20 -3.86 16.10 16.16
CA VAL A 20 -3.46 15.99 14.76
C VAL A 20 -1.95 15.72 14.70
N ILE A 21 -1.51 14.92 13.74
CA ILE A 21 -0.09 14.77 13.38
C ILE A 21 0.11 15.13 11.91
N ILE A 22 1.36 15.24 11.48
CA ILE A 22 1.74 15.33 10.07
C ILE A 22 2.39 14.01 9.65
N VAL A 23 1.92 13.43 8.55
CA VAL A 23 2.53 12.26 7.92
C VAL A 23 3.03 12.66 6.54
N VAL A 24 4.28 12.32 6.24
CA VAL A 24 4.90 12.54 4.92
C VAL A 24 5.16 11.20 4.23
N ASP A 25 5.00 11.15 2.91
CA ASP A 25 5.35 9.99 2.10
C ASP A 25 6.76 10.11 1.47
N ASP A 26 7.14 9.08 0.71
CA ASP A 26 8.45 9.00 0.04
C ASP A 26 8.58 10.08 -1.05
N GLU A 27 9.78 10.65 -1.23
CA GLU A 27 10.06 11.63 -2.29
C GLU A 27 9.78 11.08 -3.70
N ASP A 28 9.89 9.76 -3.89
CA ASP A 28 9.62 9.06 -5.15
C ASP A 28 8.13 8.68 -5.32
N ARG A 29 7.24 9.08 -4.38
CA ARG A 29 5.77 8.84 -4.43
C ARG A 29 5.00 10.12 -4.74
N GLU A 30 4.29 10.73 -3.78
CA GLU A 30 3.61 12.03 -3.95
C GLU A 30 4.53 13.17 -3.49
N ASN A 31 5.47 12.88 -2.58
CA ASN A 31 6.38 13.82 -1.92
C ASN A 31 5.62 14.88 -1.11
N GLU A 32 4.48 14.52 -0.52
CA GLU A 32 3.52 15.41 0.12
C GLU A 32 3.32 15.06 1.59
N GLY A 33 2.77 16.02 2.35
CA GLY A 33 2.42 15.82 3.74
C GLY A 33 0.95 16.08 4.00
N ASP A 34 0.36 15.22 4.81
CA ASP A 34 -1.04 15.32 5.23
C ASP A 34 -1.12 15.59 6.73
N PHE A 35 -2.04 16.48 7.12
CA PHE A 35 -2.58 16.41 8.46
C PHE A 35 -3.37 15.13 8.62
N LEU A 36 -3.19 14.43 9.74
CA LEU A 36 -3.83 13.15 10.01
C LEU A 36 -4.33 13.11 11.46
N ALA A 37 -5.56 12.62 11.64
CA ALA A 37 -6.13 12.34 12.95
C ALA A 37 -7.05 11.11 12.93
N ALA A 38 -7.37 10.56 14.10
CA ALA A 38 -8.37 9.50 14.23
C ALA A 38 -9.79 10.05 14.03
N ALA A 39 -10.61 9.36 13.22
CA ALA A 39 -11.97 9.81 12.93
C ALA A 39 -12.83 9.92 14.20
N GLU A 40 -12.67 8.99 15.16
CA GLU A 40 -13.39 8.98 16.46
C GLU A 40 -13.09 10.19 17.36
N LYS A 41 -12.02 10.95 17.06
CA LYS A 41 -11.60 12.14 17.81
C LYS A 41 -11.77 13.44 17.04
N THR A 42 -12.43 13.39 15.89
CA THR A 42 -12.63 14.57 15.06
C THR A 42 -13.49 15.60 15.79
N THR A 43 -13.11 16.87 15.74
CA THR A 43 -13.88 17.98 16.31
C THR A 43 -14.10 19.08 15.26
N PRO A 44 -15.06 20.00 15.47
CA PRO A 44 -15.22 21.16 14.58
C PRO A 44 -13.93 22.00 14.48
N GLU A 45 -13.21 22.16 15.59
CA GLU A 45 -11.94 22.90 15.63
C GLU A 45 -10.87 22.21 14.77
N MET A 46 -10.80 20.87 14.82
CA MET A 46 -9.89 20.08 14.01
C MET A 46 -10.19 20.21 12.51
N ILE A 47 -11.46 20.12 12.12
CA ILE A 47 -11.87 20.30 10.72
C ILE A 47 -11.58 21.73 10.24
N ASN A 48 -11.86 22.73 11.09
CA ASN A 48 -11.54 24.11 10.78
C ASN A 48 -10.03 24.34 10.65
N PHE A 49 -9.23 23.71 11.51
CA PHE A 49 -7.77 23.73 11.44
C PHE A 49 -7.28 23.15 10.11
N MET A 50 -7.75 21.95 9.72
CA MET A 50 -7.41 21.31 8.45
C MET A 50 -7.84 22.18 7.25
N ALA A 51 -9.05 22.73 7.25
CA ALA A 51 -9.51 23.60 6.17
C ALA A 51 -8.71 24.91 6.05
N THR A 52 -8.25 25.47 7.17
CA THR A 52 -7.52 26.75 7.20
C THR A 52 -6.03 26.60 6.88
N HIS A 53 -5.41 25.56 7.44
CA HIS A 53 -3.96 25.37 7.41
C HIS A 53 -3.52 24.26 6.47
N GLY A 54 -4.37 23.26 6.20
CA GLY A 54 -4.11 22.25 5.18
C GLY A 54 -4.47 22.79 3.81
N ARG A 55 -5.70 23.33 3.68
CA ARG A 55 -6.29 23.89 2.44
C ARG A 55 -6.52 22.85 1.34
N GLY A 56 -6.05 21.62 1.52
CA GLY A 56 -6.36 20.48 0.69
C GLY A 56 -7.78 19.95 0.90
N LEU A 57 -8.01 18.74 0.39
CA LEU A 57 -9.31 18.09 0.43
C LEU A 57 -9.44 17.27 1.71
N ILE A 58 -10.45 17.58 2.53
CA ILE A 58 -10.69 16.79 3.74
C ILE A 58 -11.31 15.46 3.36
N CYS A 59 -10.52 14.39 3.54
CA CYS A 59 -10.90 13.03 3.23
C CYS A 59 -11.04 12.19 4.51
N ALA A 60 -11.81 11.11 4.44
CA ALA A 60 -12.03 10.20 5.56
C ALA A 60 -11.66 8.75 5.19
N PRO A 61 -10.39 8.34 5.38
CA PRO A 61 -9.96 6.96 5.17
C PRO A 61 -10.69 5.96 6.05
N LEU A 62 -11.13 4.85 5.45
CA LEU A 62 -11.90 3.78 6.09
C LEU A 62 -11.44 2.42 5.59
N THR A 63 -11.64 1.40 6.42
CA THR A 63 -11.46 0.01 5.96
C THR A 63 -12.47 -0.36 4.88
N GLU A 64 -12.04 -1.23 3.97
CA GLU A 64 -12.91 -1.80 2.92
C GLU A 64 -14.18 -2.46 3.48
N SER A 65 -14.09 -3.13 4.62
CA SER A 65 -15.25 -3.72 5.30
C SER A 65 -16.26 -2.67 5.73
N ARG A 66 -15.79 -1.56 6.30
CA ARG A 66 -16.67 -0.47 6.73
C ARG A 66 -17.30 0.25 5.55
N CYS A 67 -16.55 0.48 4.47
CA CYS A 67 -17.12 1.02 3.24
C CYS A 67 -18.22 0.11 2.67
N LYS A 68 -18.04 -1.22 2.71
CA LYS A 68 -19.07 -2.19 2.29
C LYS A 68 -20.33 -2.13 3.17
N GLU A 69 -20.17 -2.08 4.49
CA GLU A 69 -21.31 -1.94 5.43
C GLU A 69 -22.13 -0.68 5.19
N LEU A 70 -21.46 0.43 4.86
CA LEU A 70 -22.08 1.73 4.62
C LEU A 70 -22.49 1.96 3.15
N ASP A 71 -22.36 0.96 2.28
CA ASP A 71 -22.59 1.07 0.83
C ASP A 71 -21.87 2.29 0.20
N LEU A 72 -20.62 2.51 0.61
CA LEU A 72 -19.73 3.55 0.06
C LEU A 72 -18.98 2.98 -1.13
N ARG A 73 -19.59 3.13 -2.31
CA ARG A 73 -19.04 2.63 -3.58
C ARG A 73 -18.01 3.59 -4.16
N PRO A 74 -17.03 3.10 -4.94
CA PRO A 74 -16.12 3.94 -5.71
C PRO A 74 -16.89 5.00 -6.52
N MET A 75 -16.37 6.23 -6.55
CA MET A 75 -17.01 7.34 -7.24
C MET A 75 -17.03 7.14 -8.76
N VAL A 76 -16.01 6.45 -9.29
CA VAL A 76 -15.85 6.15 -10.72
C VAL A 76 -15.70 4.64 -10.93
N THR A 77 -16.16 4.15 -12.07
CA THR A 77 -16.05 2.74 -12.46
C THR A 77 -14.67 2.37 -12.98
N ASN A 78 -14.00 3.31 -13.66
CA ASN A 78 -12.63 3.17 -14.16
C ASN A 78 -11.78 4.28 -13.53
N ASN A 79 -10.93 3.93 -12.56
CA ASN A 79 -10.07 4.89 -11.91
C ASN A 79 -8.84 5.17 -12.79
N THR A 80 -8.68 6.42 -13.22
CA THR A 80 -7.56 6.88 -14.05
C THR A 80 -6.59 7.77 -13.29
N ASP A 81 -6.73 7.87 -11.96
CA ASP A 81 -5.80 8.56 -11.09
C ASP A 81 -4.41 7.89 -11.13
N HIS A 82 -3.34 8.69 -11.14
CA HIS A 82 -1.97 8.17 -11.21
C HIS A 82 -1.60 7.29 -10.00
N MET A 83 -2.16 7.57 -8.82
CA MET A 83 -1.93 6.83 -7.59
C MET A 83 -3.08 5.87 -7.25
N GLU A 84 -4.05 5.76 -8.17
CA GLU A 84 -5.32 5.04 -8.03
C GLU A 84 -6.03 5.30 -6.69
N THR A 85 -6.05 6.55 -6.26
CA THR A 85 -6.66 6.96 -5.00
C THR A 85 -8.13 6.56 -4.97
N ALA A 86 -8.52 5.78 -3.96
CA ALA A 86 -9.78 5.05 -3.94
C ALA A 86 -10.93 5.88 -3.36
N PHE A 87 -11.27 6.98 -4.03
CA PHE A 87 -12.42 7.82 -3.68
C PHE A 87 -13.74 7.07 -3.79
N THR A 88 -14.56 7.21 -2.76
CA THR A 88 -15.97 6.82 -2.79
C THR A 88 -16.85 8.02 -3.15
N VAL A 89 -18.13 7.78 -3.40
CA VAL A 89 -19.13 8.86 -3.45
C VAL A 89 -19.06 9.72 -2.18
N SER A 90 -19.07 11.05 -2.35
CA SER A 90 -19.03 11.96 -1.20
C SER A 90 -20.32 11.87 -0.38
N ILE A 91 -20.22 12.18 0.92
CA ILE A 91 -21.31 11.99 1.87
C ILE A 91 -21.46 13.18 2.83
N ASP A 92 -22.67 13.34 3.34
CA ASP A 92 -23.00 14.09 4.54
C ASP A 92 -23.88 13.24 5.45
N LEU A 93 -23.72 13.37 6.77
CA LEU A 93 -24.65 12.78 7.73
C LEU A 93 -26.01 13.50 7.66
N LYS A 94 -27.10 12.74 7.64
CA LYS A 94 -28.46 13.30 7.72
C LYS A 94 -28.90 13.45 9.17
N GLY A 95 -29.59 14.55 9.45
CA GLY A 95 -30.11 14.81 10.79
C GLY A 95 -29.00 15.18 11.78
N ASN A 96 -29.19 14.91 13.07
CA ASN A 96 -28.22 15.19 14.14
C ASN A 96 -27.69 16.65 14.17
N GLY A 97 -28.54 17.59 13.73
CA GLY A 97 -28.22 19.00 13.64
C GLY A 97 -27.29 19.37 12.48
N VAL A 98 -26.97 18.45 11.57
CA VAL A 98 -26.31 18.76 10.29
C VAL A 98 -27.28 19.51 9.40
N THR A 99 -26.79 20.57 8.76
CA THR A 99 -27.61 21.47 7.93
C THR A 99 -27.24 21.34 6.46
N THR A 100 -26.23 22.10 6.02
CA THR A 100 -25.77 22.10 4.63
C THR A 100 -24.63 21.12 4.40
N GLY A 101 -24.01 20.58 5.46
CA GLY A 101 -22.92 19.61 5.36
C GLY A 101 -21.52 20.22 5.37
N ILE A 102 -21.36 21.47 4.87
CA ILE A 102 -20.03 22.06 4.62
C ILE A 102 -19.34 22.67 5.84
N SER A 103 -20.12 23.03 6.88
CA SER A 103 -19.55 23.67 8.07
C SER A 103 -18.55 22.75 8.76
N ALA A 104 -17.63 23.31 9.55
CA ALA A 104 -16.67 22.49 10.29
C ALA A 104 -17.38 21.54 11.28
N ASP A 105 -18.48 22.01 11.88
CA ASP A 105 -19.35 21.21 12.75
C ASP A 105 -20.02 20.06 11.98
N ASP A 106 -20.68 20.35 10.86
CA ASP A 106 -21.37 19.37 10.03
C ASP A 106 -20.41 18.28 9.50
N ARG A 107 -19.24 18.69 9.02
CA ARG A 107 -18.19 17.79 8.56
C ARG A 107 -17.64 16.94 9.70
N SER A 108 -17.42 17.50 10.89
CA SER A 108 -16.94 16.73 12.04
C SER A 108 -17.93 15.63 12.47
N LYS A 109 -19.24 15.95 12.50
CA LYS A 109 -20.30 14.99 12.79
C LYS A 109 -20.35 13.88 11.75
N THR A 110 -20.19 14.22 10.47
CA THR A 110 -20.14 13.26 9.37
C THR A 110 -18.95 12.30 9.51
N VAL A 111 -17.76 12.83 9.84
CA VAL A 111 -16.55 12.02 10.06
C VAL A 111 -16.71 11.08 11.26
N ILE A 112 -17.25 11.56 12.39
CA ILE A 112 -17.49 10.72 13.58
C ILE A 112 -18.49 9.59 13.24
N ALA A 113 -19.58 9.91 12.53
CA ALA A 113 -20.63 8.93 12.21
C ALA A 113 -20.12 7.76 11.35
N LEU A 114 -19.07 7.96 10.54
CA LEU A 114 -18.44 6.87 9.80
C LEU A 114 -17.92 5.74 10.70
N THR A 115 -17.59 6.05 11.95
CA THR A 115 -17.04 5.11 12.93
C THR A 115 -18.11 4.49 13.84
N ASP A 116 -19.34 4.99 13.84
CA ASP A 116 -20.40 4.51 14.72
C ASP A 116 -21.01 3.19 14.18
N PRO A 117 -20.93 2.06 14.92
CA PRO A 117 -21.47 0.77 14.46
C PRO A 117 -23.00 0.78 14.22
N ASP A 118 -23.73 1.69 14.87
CA ASP A 118 -25.18 1.79 14.76
C ASP A 118 -25.61 2.57 13.51
N VAL A 119 -24.75 3.45 13.00
CA VAL A 119 -24.97 4.20 11.76
C VAL A 119 -24.98 3.27 10.55
N LYS A 120 -26.01 3.40 9.70
CA LYS A 120 -26.24 2.62 8.49
C LYS A 120 -26.07 3.44 7.22
N SER A 121 -26.02 2.76 6.08
CA SER A 121 -25.83 3.40 4.77
C SER A 121 -26.87 4.48 4.46
N TYR A 122 -28.11 4.29 4.90
CA TYR A 122 -29.21 5.23 4.68
C TYR A 122 -29.17 6.43 5.61
N ASP A 123 -28.29 6.52 6.60
CA ASP A 123 -28.12 7.70 7.44
C ASP A 123 -27.27 8.78 6.75
N PHE A 124 -26.62 8.43 5.63
CA PHE A 124 -25.83 9.36 4.83
C PHE A 124 -26.60 9.82 3.57
N ALA A 125 -26.52 11.12 3.29
CA ALA A 125 -26.84 11.69 1.99
C ALA A 125 -25.67 11.49 1.03
N ARG A 126 -25.98 11.40 -0.27
CA ARG A 126 -25.02 11.24 -1.38
C ARG A 126 -25.53 12.12 -2.54
N PRO A 127 -24.75 13.07 -3.09
CA PRO A 127 -23.42 13.50 -2.66
C PRO A 127 -23.43 14.25 -1.31
N GLY A 128 -22.25 14.62 -0.82
CA GLY A 128 -22.02 15.52 0.33
C GLY A 128 -20.61 16.12 0.34
N HIS A 129 -20.11 16.50 1.52
CA HIS A 129 -18.90 17.32 1.67
C HIS A 129 -17.73 16.65 2.39
N ILE A 130 -17.90 15.41 2.87
CA ILE A 130 -16.80 14.53 3.25
C ILE A 130 -16.55 13.52 2.14
N PHE A 131 -15.26 13.24 1.88
CA PHE A 131 -14.81 12.32 0.83
C PHE A 131 -14.21 11.06 1.44
N PRO A 132 -14.98 9.98 1.61
CA PRO A 132 -14.44 8.76 2.17
C PRO A 132 -13.49 8.07 1.18
N LEU A 133 -12.38 7.54 1.70
CA LEU A 133 -11.36 6.82 0.93
C LEU A 133 -11.30 5.35 1.38
N ILE A 134 -11.26 4.43 0.42
CA ILE A 134 -11.16 2.99 0.72
C ILE A 134 -9.68 2.62 0.93
N ALA A 135 -9.29 2.38 2.17
CA ALA A 135 -7.98 1.85 2.51
C ALA A 135 -7.88 0.34 2.18
N LYS A 136 -6.74 -0.08 1.64
CA LYS A 136 -6.46 -1.50 1.37
C LYS A 136 -6.36 -2.29 2.68
N GLN A 137 -6.99 -3.46 2.70
CA GLN A 137 -6.90 -4.38 3.84
C GLN A 137 -5.45 -4.79 4.08
N GLY A 138 -4.95 -4.52 5.28
CA GLY A 138 -3.54 -4.68 5.67
C GLY A 138 -2.77 -3.38 5.82
N GLY A 139 -3.35 -2.22 5.48
CA GLY A 139 -2.79 -0.89 5.75
C GLY A 139 -1.49 -0.63 4.99
N VAL A 140 -0.54 0.09 5.61
CA VAL A 140 0.70 0.51 4.94
C VAL A 140 1.61 -0.64 4.52
N LEU A 141 1.44 -1.81 5.14
CA LEU A 141 2.10 -3.05 4.73
C LEU A 141 1.59 -3.60 3.38
N ARG A 142 0.51 -3.01 2.83
CA ARG A 142 -0.07 -3.36 1.53
C ARG A 142 -0.01 -2.19 0.54
N ARG A 143 -0.25 -0.97 0.98
CA ARG A 143 -0.09 0.23 0.14
C ARG A 143 0.46 1.36 0.99
N THR A 144 1.62 1.89 0.61
CA THR A 144 2.33 2.94 1.35
C THR A 144 1.76 4.32 1.02
N GLY A 145 0.50 4.59 1.38
CA GLY A 145 -0.16 5.88 1.16
C GLY A 145 -0.81 6.46 2.41
N HIS A 146 -1.11 7.77 2.38
CA HIS A 146 -1.74 8.51 3.49
C HIS A 146 -3.07 7.89 3.94
N THR A 147 -3.85 7.35 2.97
CA THR A 147 -5.09 6.63 3.24
C THR A 147 -4.87 5.43 4.16
N GLU A 148 -3.88 4.60 3.87
CA GLU A 148 -3.53 3.45 4.69
C GLU A 148 -2.89 3.85 6.03
N ALA A 149 -2.06 4.90 6.03
CA ALA A 149 -1.44 5.42 7.26
C ALA A 149 -2.51 5.88 8.27
N ALA A 150 -3.57 6.54 7.80
CA ALA A 150 -4.66 7.03 8.65
C ALA A 150 -5.39 5.92 9.40
N ILE A 151 -5.74 4.82 8.72
CA ILE A 151 -6.41 3.69 9.38
C ILE A 151 -5.46 2.95 10.34
N ASP A 152 -4.17 2.91 10.04
CA ASP A 152 -3.17 2.25 10.86
C ASP A 152 -2.85 3.03 12.14
N PHE A 153 -2.62 4.34 12.05
CA PHE A 153 -2.43 5.18 13.22
C PHE A 153 -3.65 5.16 14.15
N ALA A 154 -4.87 5.24 13.58
CA ALA A 154 -6.09 5.12 14.37
C ALA A 154 -6.17 3.78 15.11
N ARG A 155 -5.92 2.65 14.41
CA ARG A 155 -5.88 1.31 15.02
C ARG A 155 -4.81 1.19 16.11
N LEU A 156 -3.59 1.64 15.84
CA LEU A 156 -2.46 1.58 16.77
C LEU A 156 -2.69 2.45 18.02
N ALA A 157 -3.44 3.54 17.88
CA ALA A 157 -3.87 4.38 19.00
C ALA A 157 -5.00 3.76 19.85
N GLY A 158 -5.63 2.67 19.37
CA GLY A 158 -6.73 1.98 20.06
C GLY A 158 -8.14 2.39 19.59
N PHE A 159 -8.24 3.10 18.48
CA PHE A 159 -9.51 3.48 17.86
C PHE A 159 -9.93 2.51 16.76
N LYS A 160 -11.16 2.67 16.27
CA LYS A 160 -11.58 2.03 15.02
C LYS A 160 -10.66 2.46 13.87
N PRO A 161 -10.39 1.58 12.90
CA PRO A 161 -9.48 1.85 11.77
C PRO A 161 -10.13 2.79 10.76
N ALA A 162 -10.25 4.06 11.14
CA ALA A 162 -10.79 5.16 10.36
C ALA A 162 -10.12 6.47 10.79
N GLY A 163 -9.78 7.30 9.81
CA GLY A 163 -9.09 8.57 10.04
C GLY A 163 -9.75 9.74 9.31
N VAL A 164 -9.18 10.91 9.52
CA VAL A 164 -9.42 12.11 8.73
C VAL A 164 -8.07 12.67 8.29
N ILE A 165 -7.94 12.98 7.01
CA ILE A 165 -6.72 13.52 6.41
C ILE A 165 -7.00 14.77 5.59
N CYS A 166 -5.99 15.63 5.44
CA CYS A 166 -6.04 16.80 4.58
C CYS A 166 -4.62 17.17 4.16
N GLU A 167 -4.39 17.26 2.85
CA GLU A 167 -3.09 17.62 2.30
C GLU A 167 -2.70 19.04 2.72
N ILE A 168 -1.40 19.28 2.91
CA ILE A 168 -0.86 20.56 3.39
C ILE A 168 -0.31 21.37 2.23
N MET A 169 -0.91 22.54 1.99
CA MET A 169 -0.49 23.49 0.98
C MET A 169 0.22 24.69 1.59
N ASN A 170 1.25 25.17 0.90
CA ASN A 170 1.89 26.45 1.14
C ASN A 170 0.91 27.61 0.91
N GLU A 171 1.28 28.79 1.41
CA GLU A 171 0.41 29.97 1.31
C GLU A 171 0.10 30.40 -0.13
N ASN A 172 1.05 30.14 -1.04
CA ASN A 172 0.95 30.39 -2.48
C ASN A 172 0.15 29.33 -3.25
N GLY A 173 -0.34 28.29 -2.56
CA GLY A 173 -1.10 27.19 -3.15
C GLY A 173 -0.27 26.05 -3.75
N SER A 174 1.07 26.04 -3.61
CA SER A 174 1.86 24.86 -3.93
C SER A 174 1.78 23.82 -2.80
N MET A 175 2.07 22.56 -3.08
CA MET A 175 2.15 21.52 -2.04
C MET A 175 3.37 21.75 -1.14
N ALA A 176 3.17 21.62 0.18
CA ALA A 176 4.24 21.74 1.15
C ALA A 176 5.14 20.49 1.13
N ARG A 177 6.44 20.69 0.93
CA ARG A 177 7.44 19.60 0.93
C ARG A 177 8.11 19.47 2.29
N LEU A 178 8.88 18.40 2.50
CA LEU A 178 9.47 18.06 3.81
C LEU A 178 10.10 19.25 4.59
N PRO A 179 10.92 20.13 3.99
CA PRO A 179 11.46 21.28 4.71
C PRO A 179 10.40 22.26 5.23
N GLU A 180 9.31 22.44 4.49
CA GLU A 180 8.20 23.33 4.84
C GLU A 180 7.30 22.66 5.88
N LEU A 181 7.07 21.36 5.76
CA LEU A 181 6.33 20.55 6.74
C LEU A 181 7.00 20.58 8.13
N VAL A 182 8.32 20.63 8.20
CA VAL A 182 9.06 20.82 9.46
C VAL A 182 8.71 22.16 10.12
N GLU A 183 8.55 23.22 9.34
CA GLU A 183 8.18 24.54 9.87
C GLU A 183 6.70 24.57 10.29
N VAL A 184 5.82 23.90 9.54
CA VAL A 184 4.41 23.71 9.93
C VAL A 184 4.30 22.93 11.25
N ALA A 185 5.04 21.82 11.36
CA ALA A 185 5.09 20.99 12.57
C ALA A 185 5.51 21.80 13.80
N LYS A 186 6.57 22.61 13.68
CA LYS A 186 7.02 23.50 14.78
C LYS A 186 5.99 24.57 15.11
N ARG A 187 5.40 25.21 14.10
CA ARG A 187 4.43 26.31 14.27
C ARG A 187 3.20 25.88 15.06
N PHE A 188 2.74 24.65 14.85
CA PHE A 188 1.52 24.12 15.45
C PHE A 188 1.76 23.06 16.53
N ASP A 189 3.02 22.84 16.92
CA ASP A 189 3.44 21.82 17.89
C ASP A 189 2.89 20.41 17.56
N LEU A 190 3.12 19.98 16.32
CA LEU A 190 2.66 18.69 15.80
C LEU A 190 3.83 17.73 15.58
N LYS A 191 3.58 16.44 15.78
CA LYS A 191 4.55 15.40 15.41
C LYS A 191 4.58 15.23 13.90
N LEU A 192 5.79 15.12 13.36
CA LEU A 192 6.03 14.84 11.94
C LEU A 192 6.72 13.49 11.81
N VAL A 193 6.08 12.56 11.10
CA VAL A 193 6.55 11.18 10.90
C VAL A 193 6.44 10.78 9.43
N SER A 194 7.18 9.75 9.01
CA SER A 194 7.11 9.23 7.64
C SER A 194 6.27 7.95 7.55
N ILE A 195 5.66 7.70 6.39
CA ILE A 195 5.03 6.41 6.09
C ILE A 195 6.07 5.29 6.11
N GLU A 196 7.30 5.58 5.70
CA GLU A 196 8.42 4.62 5.73
C GLU A 196 8.71 4.13 7.15
N ASP A 197 8.82 5.05 8.12
CA ASP A 197 9.01 4.71 9.53
C ASP A 197 7.81 3.94 10.08
N LEU A 198 6.59 4.27 9.64
CA LEU A 198 5.39 3.52 10.02
C LEU A 198 5.42 2.08 9.48
N VAL A 199 5.88 1.88 8.24
CA VAL A 199 6.08 0.53 7.68
C VAL A 199 7.10 -0.24 8.52
N ALA A 200 8.25 0.37 8.84
CA ALA A 200 9.27 -0.25 9.67
C ALA A 200 8.76 -0.62 11.07
N TYR A 201 8.02 0.29 11.71
CA TYR A 201 7.38 0.05 13.00
C TYR A 201 6.40 -1.12 12.91
N ARG A 202 5.52 -1.14 11.90
CA ARG A 202 4.54 -2.21 11.72
C ARG A 202 5.19 -3.54 11.38
N MET A 203 6.28 -3.57 10.61
CA MET A 203 7.03 -4.80 10.30
C MET A 203 7.58 -5.50 11.56
N GLN A 204 7.87 -4.74 12.62
CA GLN A 204 8.35 -5.29 13.90
C GLN A 204 7.23 -5.79 14.81
N HIS A 205 6.00 -5.30 14.62
CA HIS A 205 4.88 -5.52 15.55
C HIS A 205 3.71 -6.31 14.96
N ASP A 206 3.57 -6.32 13.63
CA ASP A 206 2.51 -6.98 12.89
C ASP A 206 3.08 -7.98 11.88
N SER A 207 2.27 -8.98 11.51
CA SER A 207 2.55 -9.82 10.35
C SER A 207 1.28 -10.06 9.53
N LEU A 208 1.41 -9.91 8.21
CA LEU A 208 0.36 -10.23 7.25
C LEU A 208 0.45 -11.65 6.71
N ILE A 209 1.44 -12.44 7.14
CA ILE A 209 1.69 -13.79 6.68
C ILE A 209 1.81 -14.77 7.85
N VAL A 210 1.42 -16.02 7.62
CA VAL A 210 1.62 -17.10 8.57
C VAL A 210 2.23 -18.28 7.83
N LYS A 211 3.44 -18.69 8.19
CA LYS A 211 4.07 -19.90 7.66
C LYS A 211 3.27 -21.14 8.10
N LYS A 212 2.86 -21.96 7.14
CA LYS A 212 2.06 -23.17 7.36
C LYS A 212 2.83 -24.46 7.10
N GLU A 213 3.70 -24.45 6.11
CA GLU A 213 4.51 -25.61 5.72
C GLU A 213 5.97 -25.20 5.54
N ASP A 214 6.89 -26.11 5.87
CA ASP A 214 8.34 -25.92 5.78
C ASP A 214 9.03 -27.30 5.61
N PHE A 215 9.32 -27.71 4.37
CA PHE A 215 9.86 -29.04 4.04
C PHE A 215 10.70 -29.05 2.75
N ASP A 216 11.47 -30.11 2.52
CA ASP A 216 12.25 -30.28 1.28
C ASP A 216 11.37 -30.90 0.18
N VAL A 217 11.38 -30.29 -1.00
CA VAL A 217 10.56 -30.70 -2.16
C VAL A 217 11.44 -31.07 -3.34
N GLU A 218 11.11 -32.17 -4.00
CA GLU A 218 11.66 -32.56 -5.29
C GLU A 218 10.82 -31.95 -6.42
N THR A 219 11.47 -31.21 -7.32
CA THR A 219 10.82 -30.54 -8.45
C THR A 219 11.50 -30.92 -9.76
N ARG A 220 10.89 -30.57 -10.91
CA ARG A 220 11.56 -30.70 -12.21
C ARG A 220 12.87 -29.89 -12.33
N PHE A 221 13.07 -28.94 -11.42
CA PHE A 221 14.25 -28.07 -11.35
C PHE A 221 15.28 -28.53 -10.30
N GLY A 222 15.05 -29.68 -9.65
CA GLY A 222 15.87 -30.20 -8.55
C GLY A 222 15.26 -29.98 -7.17
N THR A 223 16.05 -30.28 -6.14
CA THR A 223 15.66 -30.18 -4.72
C THR A 223 15.72 -28.75 -4.20
N PHE A 224 14.67 -28.32 -3.51
CA PHE A 224 14.57 -27.03 -2.83
C PHE A 224 13.92 -27.19 -1.46
N ARG A 225 14.18 -26.25 -0.55
CA ARG A 225 13.38 -26.08 0.66
C ARG A 225 12.17 -25.21 0.34
N LEU A 226 10.96 -25.77 0.49
CA LEU A 226 9.69 -25.09 0.27
C LEU A 226 9.15 -24.55 1.59
N ARG A 227 8.73 -23.27 1.56
CA ARG A 227 7.95 -22.66 2.64
C ARG A 227 6.65 -22.09 2.08
N ALA A 228 5.52 -22.48 2.67
CA ALA A 228 4.21 -21.98 2.28
C ALA A 228 3.67 -20.99 3.32
N TYR A 229 3.21 -19.83 2.86
CA TYR A 229 2.72 -18.74 3.70
C TYR A 229 1.27 -18.43 3.37
N VAL A 230 0.40 -18.41 4.38
CA VAL A 230 -0.99 -17.96 4.23
C VAL A 230 -1.07 -16.48 4.59
N GLN A 231 -1.56 -15.66 3.68
CA GLN A 231 -1.83 -14.25 3.92
C GLN A 231 -3.06 -14.08 4.82
N THR A 232 -2.94 -13.27 5.87
CA THR A 232 -3.97 -13.13 6.90
C THR A 232 -5.23 -12.44 6.39
N THR A 233 -5.07 -11.49 5.45
CA THR A 233 -6.14 -10.60 4.96
C THR A 233 -7.04 -11.22 3.90
N ASN A 234 -6.55 -12.15 3.07
CA ASN A 234 -7.32 -12.74 1.96
C ASN A 234 -7.17 -14.26 1.84
N LYS A 235 -6.41 -14.90 2.73
CA LYS A 235 -6.15 -16.36 2.76
C LYS A 235 -5.44 -16.93 1.55
N GLN A 236 -4.86 -16.08 0.70
CA GLN A 236 -4.01 -16.55 -0.39
C GLN A 236 -2.76 -17.26 0.14
N VAL A 237 -2.30 -18.25 -0.61
CA VAL A 237 -1.08 -19.00 -0.31
C VAL A 237 0.05 -18.53 -1.23
N HIS A 238 1.16 -18.15 -0.62
CA HIS A 238 2.41 -17.78 -1.29
C HIS A 238 3.46 -18.86 -0.99
N ILE A 239 4.41 -19.04 -1.89
CA ILE A 239 5.45 -20.07 -1.74
C ILE A 239 6.82 -19.42 -1.89
N ALA A 240 7.76 -19.75 -1.01
CA ALA A 240 9.18 -19.50 -1.21
C ALA A 240 9.92 -20.82 -1.42
N LEU A 241 10.66 -20.92 -2.52
CA LEU A 241 11.62 -21.99 -2.77
C LEU A 241 13.02 -21.46 -2.50
N THR A 242 13.79 -22.16 -1.68
CA THR A 242 15.14 -21.74 -1.30
C THR A 242 16.15 -22.85 -1.56
N LYS A 243 17.36 -22.47 -1.98
CA LYS A 243 18.49 -23.38 -2.21
C LYS A 243 19.69 -22.86 -1.42
N GLY A 244 20.39 -23.77 -0.75
CA GLY A 244 21.56 -23.45 0.07
C GLY A 244 21.21 -22.76 1.38
N THR A 245 22.23 -22.19 2.03
CA THR A 245 22.14 -21.49 3.30
C THR A 245 22.97 -20.21 3.25
N TRP A 246 22.56 -19.20 4.01
CA TRP A 246 23.21 -17.90 4.06
C TRP A 246 23.20 -17.33 5.47
N ASN A 247 24.06 -16.33 5.70
CA ASN A 247 24.03 -15.53 6.91
C ASN A 247 23.25 -14.24 6.67
N SER A 248 22.71 -13.66 7.74
CA SER A 248 22.06 -12.35 7.68
C SER A 248 23.01 -11.29 7.11
N GLY A 249 22.53 -10.48 6.17
CA GLY A 249 23.32 -9.45 5.49
C GLY A 249 24.09 -9.90 4.24
N GLU A 250 24.13 -11.20 3.93
CA GLU A 250 24.69 -11.71 2.67
C GLU A 250 23.76 -11.35 1.49
N PRO A 251 24.25 -10.78 0.36
CA PRO A 251 23.43 -10.55 -0.83
C PRO A 251 23.01 -11.86 -1.51
N ILE A 252 21.71 -12.15 -1.52
CA ILE A 252 21.16 -13.41 -2.03
C ILE A 252 20.51 -13.24 -3.39
N LEU A 253 20.86 -14.17 -4.30
CA LEU A 253 20.24 -14.27 -5.61
C LEU A 253 18.76 -14.60 -5.46
N THR A 254 17.90 -13.65 -5.81
CA THR A 254 16.49 -13.69 -5.46
C THR A 254 15.62 -13.35 -6.65
N ARG A 255 14.59 -14.17 -6.88
CA ARG A 255 13.52 -13.88 -7.84
C ARG A 255 12.21 -13.70 -7.10
N ILE A 256 11.49 -12.62 -7.41
CA ILE A 256 10.09 -12.44 -7.02
C ILE A 256 9.24 -12.63 -8.27
N ASN A 257 8.47 -13.72 -8.30
CA ASN A 257 7.63 -14.11 -9.42
C ASN A 257 6.14 -13.99 -9.05
N SER A 258 5.38 -13.20 -9.81
CA SER A 258 3.93 -13.10 -9.64
C SER A 258 3.22 -14.23 -10.40
N THR A 259 2.17 -14.81 -9.80
CA THR A 259 1.34 -15.84 -10.46
C THR A 259 0.59 -15.34 -11.69
N GLN A 260 0.35 -14.03 -11.85
CA GLN A 260 -0.26 -13.50 -13.07
C GLN A 260 0.57 -13.81 -14.31
N VAL A 261 1.90 -13.88 -14.16
CA VAL A 261 2.82 -14.25 -15.25
C VAL A 261 2.69 -15.72 -15.63
N ASN A 262 2.38 -16.60 -14.66
CA ASN A 262 2.30 -18.03 -14.88
C ASN A 262 0.93 -18.47 -15.44
N ASN A 263 -0.14 -17.73 -15.15
CA ASN A 263 -1.50 -17.98 -15.65
C ASN A 263 -1.88 -17.04 -16.82
N ASP A 264 -0.90 -16.44 -17.49
CA ASP A 264 -1.12 -15.50 -18.58
C ASP A 264 -1.51 -16.24 -19.88
N LEU A 265 -2.80 -16.27 -20.21
CA LEU A 265 -3.30 -16.87 -21.45
C LEU A 265 -2.61 -16.30 -22.71
N LEU A 266 -2.42 -14.98 -22.78
CA LEU A 266 -1.75 -14.37 -23.93
C LEU A 266 -0.25 -14.69 -23.94
N GLY A 267 0.36 -14.72 -22.75
CA GLY A 267 1.74 -15.15 -22.55
C GLY A 267 1.97 -16.58 -23.03
N THR A 268 1.12 -17.53 -22.67
CA THR A 268 1.19 -18.92 -23.14
C THR A 268 1.04 -19.03 -24.66
N LEU A 269 0.17 -18.21 -25.26
CA LEU A 269 -0.06 -18.23 -26.72
C LEU A 269 1.06 -17.56 -27.54
N THR A 270 1.81 -16.63 -26.94
CA THR A 270 2.75 -15.77 -27.69
C THR A 270 4.21 -15.89 -27.25
N ASN A 271 4.49 -16.52 -26.10
CA ASN A 271 5.82 -16.65 -25.52
C ASN A 271 6.14 -18.09 -25.12
N ASN A 272 7.44 -18.38 -25.02
CA ASN A 272 7.93 -19.63 -24.44
C ASN A 272 8.11 -19.48 -22.92
N ALA A 273 7.00 -19.55 -22.17
CA ALA A 273 6.99 -19.34 -20.72
C ALA A 273 7.81 -20.42 -19.98
N ASP A 274 7.81 -21.66 -20.49
CA ASP A 274 8.55 -22.77 -19.90
C ASP A 274 10.06 -22.57 -19.97
N GLN A 275 10.59 -22.14 -21.13
CA GLN A 275 12.02 -21.87 -21.27
C GLN A 275 12.50 -20.80 -20.28
N LYS A 276 11.70 -19.74 -20.05
CA LYS A 276 12.05 -18.69 -19.09
C LYS A 276 12.12 -19.21 -17.66
N LEU A 277 11.22 -20.12 -17.28
CA LEU A 277 11.25 -20.75 -15.96
C LEU A 277 12.48 -21.66 -15.84
N ASP A 278 12.79 -22.45 -16.89
CA ASP A 278 13.98 -23.29 -16.93
C ASP A 278 15.28 -22.46 -16.76
N ASP A 279 15.42 -21.36 -17.51
CA ASP A 279 16.59 -20.47 -17.45
C ASP A 279 16.75 -19.82 -16.06
N MET A 280 15.64 -19.35 -15.49
CA MET A 280 15.59 -18.77 -14.15
C MET A 280 16.04 -19.76 -13.07
N PHE A 281 15.48 -20.97 -13.06
CA PHE A 281 15.84 -22.00 -12.09
C PHE A 281 17.25 -22.53 -12.32
N LYS A 282 17.69 -22.64 -13.58
CA LYS A 282 19.08 -22.97 -13.91
C LYS A 282 20.04 -21.96 -13.29
N ARG A 283 19.76 -20.66 -13.41
CA ARG A 283 20.59 -19.62 -12.81
C ARG A 283 20.69 -19.72 -11.28
N ILE A 284 19.57 -20.01 -10.61
CA ILE A 284 19.54 -20.24 -9.15
C ILE A 284 20.32 -21.51 -8.77
N ASN A 285 20.22 -22.57 -9.58
CA ASN A 285 20.94 -23.81 -9.35
C ASN A 285 22.45 -23.67 -9.56
N ASP A 286 22.87 -22.95 -10.61
CA ASP A 286 24.29 -22.70 -10.92
C ASP A 286 24.98 -21.89 -9.80
N GLU A 287 24.25 -20.97 -9.15
CA GLU A 287 24.73 -20.22 -7.98
C GLU A 287 24.81 -21.10 -6.72
N GLY A 288 23.95 -22.12 -6.61
CA GLY A 288 23.85 -23.01 -5.44
C GLY A 288 23.21 -22.38 -4.20
N LYS A 289 23.06 -21.05 -4.18
CA LYS A 289 22.40 -20.26 -3.13
C LYS A 289 21.40 -19.29 -3.74
N GLY A 290 20.13 -19.36 -3.34
CA GLY A 290 19.14 -18.40 -3.81
C GLY A 290 17.71 -18.68 -3.35
N ALA A 291 16.83 -17.73 -3.67
CA ALA A 291 15.42 -17.78 -3.34
C ALA A 291 14.53 -17.44 -4.55
N VAL A 292 13.43 -18.18 -4.71
CA VAL A 292 12.36 -17.88 -5.68
C VAL A 292 11.05 -17.79 -4.94
N LEU A 293 10.48 -16.59 -4.88
CA LEU A 293 9.19 -16.32 -4.26
C LEU A 293 8.10 -16.33 -5.33
N PHE A 294 7.05 -17.09 -5.09
CA PHE A 294 5.82 -17.10 -5.86
C PHE A 294 4.74 -16.36 -5.09
N ILE A 295 4.49 -15.12 -5.50
CA ILE A 295 3.46 -14.27 -4.90
C ILE A 295 2.17 -14.50 -5.68
N ASN A 296 1.24 -15.21 -5.04
CA ASN A 296 -0.07 -15.44 -5.63
C ASN A 296 -0.92 -14.16 -5.59
N GLN A 297 -1.26 -13.62 -6.75
CA GLN A 297 -2.11 -12.45 -6.90
C GLN A 297 -3.48 -12.88 -7.42
N ASN A 298 -4.54 -12.21 -6.97
CA ASN A 298 -5.84 -12.40 -7.61
C ASN A 298 -5.79 -11.78 -9.01
N MET A 299 -6.20 -12.54 -10.03
CA MET A 299 -6.43 -11.99 -11.36
C MET A 299 -7.75 -11.23 -11.36
N GLU A 300 -7.71 -9.92 -11.57
CA GLU A 300 -8.93 -9.21 -11.94
C GLU A 300 -9.28 -9.55 -13.40
N ALA A 301 -10.49 -10.07 -13.62
CA ALA A 301 -10.97 -10.49 -14.94
C ALA A 301 -11.00 -9.34 -15.97
N TYR A 302 -11.03 -8.09 -15.52
CA TYR A 302 -11.12 -6.89 -16.36
C TYR A 302 -9.84 -6.57 -17.14
N GLY A 303 -8.68 -7.13 -16.77
CA GLY A 303 -7.41 -6.84 -17.46
C GLY A 303 -7.24 -7.53 -18.81
N LEU A 304 -7.86 -8.70 -19.03
CA LEU A 304 -7.59 -9.52 -20.22
C LEU A 304 -8.14 -8.90 -21.51
N LEU A 305 -9.35 -8.32 -21.47
CA LEU A 305 -9.98 -7.70 -22.65
C LEU A 305 -9.17 -6.48 -23.16
N ASN A 306 -8.66 -5.66 -22.24
CA ASN A 306 -7.80 -4.54 -22.60
C ASN A 306 -6.49 -5.03 -23.21
N ARG A 307 -5.86 -6.07 -22.64
CA ARG A 307 -4.65 -6.67 -23.20
C ARG A 307 -4.86 -7.32 -24.56
N ILE A 308 -6.04 -7.89 -24.84
CA ILE A 308 -6.39 -8.40 -26.18
C ILE A 308 -6.46 -7.25 -27.18
N THR A 309 -7.07 -6.12 -26.79
CA THR A 309 -7.15 -4.92 -27.63
C THR A 309 -5.75 -4.38 -27.92
N GLU A 310 -4.90 -4.24 -26.91
CA GLU A 310 -3.51 -3.79 -27.08
C GLU A 310 -2.68 -4.77 -27.94
N LEU A 311 -2.82 -6.08 -27.74
CA LEU A 311 -2.14 -7.08 -28.57
C LEU A 311 -2.55 -6.96 -30.04
N LYS A 312 -3.82 -6.69 -30.33
CA LYS A 312 -4.32 -6.47 -31.69
C LYS A 312 -3.65 -5.26 -32.35
N ASP A 313 -3.49 -4.16 -31.61
CA ASP A 313 -2.82 -2.96 -32.09
C ASP A 313 -1.32 -3.21 -32.31
N LEU A 314 -0.64 -3.90 -31.38
CA LEU A 314 0.76 -4.30 -31.52
C LEU A 314 1.00 -5.20 -32.74
N GLN A 315 0.09 -6.13 -33.01
CA GLN A 315 0.20 -7.01 -34.19
C GLN A 315 0.06 -6.22 -35.50
N SER A 316 -0.77 -5.16 -35.53
CA SER A 316 -0.84 -4.26 -36.69
C SER A 316 0.48 -3.55 -36.98
N GLN A 317 1.37 -3.45 -35.98
CA GLN A 317 2.71 -2.86 -36.07
C GLN A 317 3.82 -3.92 -36.23
N GLY A 318 3.46 -5.20 -36.42
CA GLY A 318 4.40 -6.31 -36.59
C GLY A 318 4.98 -6.87 -35.28
N VAL A 319 4.41 -6.51 -34.12
CA VAL A 319 4.81 -7.04 -32.80
C VAL A 319 3.83 -8.13 -32.36
N TYR A 320 4.33 -9.36 -32.26
CA TYR A 320 3.49 -10.54 -31.98
C TYR A 320 3.51 -11.00 -30.51
N LYS A 321 4.31 -10.35 -29.66
CA LYS A 321 4.42 -10.69 -28.23
C LYS A 321 3.27 -10.08 -27.44
N ALA A 322 2.73 -10.82 -26.48
CA ALA A 322 1.71 -10.31 -25.56
C ALA A 322 2.18 -9.04 -24.82
N PRO A 323 1.29 -8.06 -24.61
CA PRO A 323 1.52 -6.95 -23.70
C PRO A 323 1.95 -7.44 -22.32
N LYS A 324 2.87 -6.70 -21.69
CA LYS A 324 3.35 -7.04 -20.35
C LYS A 324 2.21 -6.92 -19.33
N ILE A 325 2.19 -7.84 -18.37
CA ILE A 325 1.36 -7.69 -17.19
C ILE A 325 2.04 -6.64 -16.30
N ILE A 326 1.33 -5.54 -16.04
CA ILE A 326 1.74 -4.55 -15.05
C ILE A 326 1.44 -5.18 -13.69
N ILE A 327 2.49 -5.60 -12.99
CA ILE A 327 2.37 -6.13 -11.63
C ILE A 327 2.16 -4.92 -10.73
N ASP A 328 1.02 -4.90 -10.03
CA ASP A 328 0.71 -3.85 -9.07
C ASP A 328 1.80 -3.78 -7.98
N SER A 329 2.31 -2.57 -7.72
CA SER A 329 3.32 -2.31 -6.67
C SER A 329 2.80 -2.68 -5.28
N LYS A 330 1.48 -2.80 -5.12
CA LYS A 330 0.75 -3.08 -3.87
C LYS A 330 0.97 -4.49 -3.28
N ASP A 331 1.59 -5.42 -4.00
CA ASP A 331 1.90 -6.77 -3.45
C ASP A 331 3.35 -6.93 -2.99
N PHE A 332 4.18 -5.89 -3.14
CA PHE A 332 5.57 -5.93 -2.70
C PHE A 332 5.70 -6.20 -1.19
N GLY A 333 4.80 -5.67 -0.37
CA GLY A 333 4.86 -5.82 1.08
C GLY A 333 4.73 -7.27 1.58
N ILE A 334 4.03 -8.14 0.83
CA ILE A 334 3.96 -9.57 1.17
C ILE A 334 5.27 -10.28 0.80
N GLY A 335 5.81 -9.98 -0.38
CA GLY A 335 7.13 -10.48 -0.77
C GLY A 335 8.21 -10.05 0.22
N ALA A 336 8.15 -8.80 0.68
CA ALA A 336 9.09 -8.26 1.64
C ALA A 336 9.03 -8.97 3.00
N GLN A 337 7.84 -9.24 3.52
CA GLN A 337 7.67 -10.03 4.75
C GLN A 337 8.17 -11.46 4.60
N ILE A 338 7.95 -12.11 3.45
CA ILE A 338 8.48 -13.45 3.19
C ILE A 338 10.01 -13.42 3.16
N LEU A 339 10.62 -12.42 2.51
CA LEU A 339 12.08 -12.25 2.47
C LEU A 339 12.66 -12.07 3.88
N HIS A 340 12.00 -11.27 4.71
CA HIS A 340 12.39 -11.10 6.11
C HIS A 340 12.27 -12.40 6.92
N ASP A 341 11.21 -13.21 6.73
CA ASP A 341 11.06 -14.52 7.40
C ASP A 341 12.16 -15.54 7.02
N ILE A 342 12.71 -15.42 5.81
CA ILE A 342 13.81 -16.28 5.33
C ILE A 342 15.20 -15.61 5.44
N ASP A 343 15.32 -14.58 6.26
CA ASP A 343 16.58 -13.88 6.58
C ASP A 343 17.29 -13.26 5.35
N ILE A 344 16.53 -12.79 4.36
CA ILE A 344 17.06 -12.05 3.19
C ILE A 344 16.76 -10.57 3.34
N CYS A 345 17.81 -9.76 3.50
CA CYS A 345 17.73 -8.29 3.50
C CYS A 345 18.45 -7.63 2.31
N LYS A 346 19.45 -8.30 1.71
CA LYS A 346 20.16 -7.83 0.52
C LYS A 346 19.87 -8.73 -0.68
N ILE A 347 19.43 -8.13 -1.78
CA ILE A 347 18.81 -8.81 -2.90
C ILE A 347 19.65 -8.59 -4.16
N ARG A 348 20.16 -9.68 -4.73
CA ARG A 348 20.64 -9.72 -6.12
C ARG A 348 19.45 -10.13 -6.98
N LEU A 349 18.72 -9.16 -7.53
CA LEU A 349 17.41 -9.38 -8.12
C LEU A 349 17.53 -10.00 -9.51
N VAL A 350 17.02 -11.22 -9.65
CA VAL A 350 16.95 -11.94 -10.93
C VAL A 350 15.85 -11.34 -11.81
N SER A 351 16.23 -10.59 -12.84
CA SER A 351 15.31 -9.87 -13.73
C SER A 351 15.93 -9.54 -15.09
N ASN A 352 15.15 -9.72 -16.16
CA ASN A 352 15.54 -9.33 -17.53
C ASN A 352 15.10 -7.90 -17.90
N THR A 353 14.61 -7.15 -16.90
CA THR A 353 14.27 -5.74 -17.02
C THR A 353 14.83 -5.02 -15.82
N GLU A 354 15.59 -3.96 -16.07
CA GLU A 354 15.86 -2.95 -15.06
C GLU A 354 14.53 -2.29 -14.70
N GLN A 355 14.20 -2.31 -13.42
CA GLN A 355 13.04 -1.60 -12.90
C GLN A 355 13.55 -0.37 -12.13
N GLY A 356 12.76 0.71 -12.15
CA GLY A 356 13.03 1.88 -11.32
C GLY A 356 13.07 1.51 -9.83
N LYS A 357 13.59 2.43 -9.02
CA LYS A 357 13.60 2.32 -7.56
C LYS A 357 12.19 2.01 -7.06
N ARG A 358 12.03 0.95 -6.28
CA ARG A 358 10.73 0.55 -5.73
C ARG A 358 10.47 1.35 -4.45
N VAL A 359 9.37 2.10 -4.44
CA VAL A 359 8.93 2.90 -3.28
C VAL A 359 8.74 2.00 -2.06
N GLY A 360 9.23 2.44 -0.91
CA GLY A 360 9.01 1.78 0.38
C GLY A 360 9.90 0.57 0.71
N MET A 361 10.85 0.16 -0.13
CA MET A 361 11.76 -0.97 0.18
C MET A 361 12.59 -0.76 1.45
N ILE A 362 13.02 0.49 1.67
CA ILE A 362 13.87 0.85 2.80
C ILE A 362 13.12 0.64 4.13
N GLY A 363 11.84 0.99 4.18
CA GLY A 363 10.96 0.71 5.34
C GLY A 363 10.78 -0.78 5.66
N TYR A 364 11.00 -1.66 4.68
CA TYR A 364 11.02 -3.12 4.91
C TYR A 364 12.41 -3.66 5.30
N GLY A 365 13.44 -2.81 5.37
CA GLY A 365 14.83 -3.22 5.59
C GLY A 365 15.43 -3.99 4.41
N LEU A 366 14.93 -3.76 3.19
CA LEU A 366 15.36 -4.46 1.98
C LEU A 366 16.18 -3.56 1.06
N GLU A 367 17.26 -4.11 0.52
CA GLU A 367 18.16 -3.42 -0.40
C GLU A 367 18.39 -4.28 -1.65
N ILE A 368 18.15 -3.72 -2.84
CA ILE A 368 18.58 -4.36 -4.11
C ILE A 368 20.02 -3.92 -4.40
N THR A 369 20.95 -4.85 -4.36
CA THR A 369 22.39 -4.58 -4.57
C THR A 369 22.81 -4.71 -6.02
N GLU A 370 22.10 -5.52 -6.81
CA GLU A 370 22.44 -5.85 -8.19
C GLU A 370 21.19 -6.34 -8.94
N TYR A 371 21.11 -6.04 -10.25
CA TYR A 371 20.16 -6.68 -11.17
C TYR A 371 20.89 -7.76 -11.98
N VAL A 372 20.40 -8.99 -11.92
CA VAL A 372 21.03 -10.16 -12.52
C VAL A 372 20.14 -10.72 -13.65
N PRO A 373 20.57 -10.70 -14.92
CA PRO A 373 19.79 -11.26 -16.02
C PRO A 373 19.87 -12.80 -16.05
N PHE A 374 18.88 -13.44 -16.66
CA PHE A 374 18.79 -14.90 -16.84
C PHE A 374 18.28 -15.30 -18.23
#